data_AF-F4SWZ4-F1
#
_entry.id   AF-F4SWZ4-F1
#
_cell.length_a   1.000
_cell.length_b   1.000
_cell.length_c   1.000
_cell.angle_alpha   90.00
_cell.angle_beta   90.00
_cell.angle_gamma   90.00
#
_symmetry.space_group_name_H-M   'P 1'
#
loop_
_entity.id
_entity.type
_entity.pdbx_description
1 polymer ?
#
loop_
_entity_poly.entity_id
_entity_poly.type
_entity_poly.pdbx_seq_one_letter_code
_entity_poly.pdbx_strand_id
1 'polypeptide(L)'
;MTVIVYGKSTFAGNAKTRRHERRRKLAIERDAICNIIDSIFGTDSEEPVQEAPRKRLSLSEKAISLGSLRCRKAEEVERKQSRIYYRKPRSEMGVTCVGRQKQRGKSIPAYYD
;
A
#
# COMPACT_ATOMS: atom_id res chain seq x y z
N MET A 1 -37.08 65.91 -20.80
CA MET A 1 -37.31 65.18 -19.54
C MET A 1 -36.34 64.01 -19.44
N THR A 2 -35.51 63.95 -18.40
CA THR A 2 -34.67 62.79 -18.10
C THR A 2 -35.42 61.87 -17.14
N VAL A 3 -35.87 60.72 -17.63
CA VAL A 3 -36.55 59.69 -16.82
C VAL A 3 -35.50 58.96 -16.00
N ILE A 4 -35.41 59.27 -14.71
CA ILE A 4 -34.57 58.53 -13.77
C ILE A 4 -35.30 57.23 -13.43
N VAL A 5 -34.79 56.10 -13.95
CA VAL A 5 -35.27 54.77 -13.61
C VAL A 5 -34.71 54.39 -12.24
N TYR A 6 -35.57 54.40 -11.22
CA TYR A 6 -35.20 53.94 -9.89
C TYR A 6 -35.28 52.42 -9.78
N GLY A 7 -34.20 51.80 -9.31
CA GLY A 7 -34.27 50.56 -8.52
C GLY A 7 -34.05 49.23 -9.22
N LYS A 8 -32.81 48.94 -9.67
CA LYS A 8 -32.25 47.60 -9.40
C LYS A 8 -31.42 47.72 -8.14
N SER A 9 -32.08 47.49 -7.01
CA SER A 9 -31.43 47.37 -5.71
C SER A 9 -30.22 46.44 -5.85
N THR A 10 -29.02 46.93 -5.55
CA THR A 10 -27.80 46.12 -5.41
C THR A 10 -27.83 45.31 -4.12
N PHE A 11 -29.00 44.83 -3.71
CA PHE A 11 -29.13 43.91 -2.60
C PHE A 11 -28.61 42.55 -3.09
N ALA A 12 -27.30 42.34 -2.88
CA ALA A 12 -26.61 41.07 -3.06
C ALA A 12 -27.09 40.05 -2.00
N GLY A 13 -28.40 39.82 -1.95
CA GLY A 13 -29.09 38.97 -1.00
C GLY A 13 -28.80 39.28 0.47
N ASN A 14 -29.46 38.54 1.36
CA ASN A 14 -29.09 38.58 2.78
C ASN A 14 -27.82 37.73 3.01
N ALA A 15 -27.19 37.84 4.18
CA ALA A 15 -25.97 37.06 4.48
C ALA A 15 -26.19 35.53 4.35
N LYS A 16 -27.43 35.06 4.59
CA LYS A 16 -27.82 33.65 4.50
C LYS A 16 -27.89 33.18 3.03
N THR A 17 -28.37 33.99 2.09
CA THR A 17 -28.41 33.65 0.66
C THR A 17 -26.99 33.59 0.08
N ARG A 18 -26.11 34.54 0.42
CA ARG A 18 -24.69 34.47 0.02
C ARG A 18 -23.98 33.24 0.56
N ARG A 19 -24.28 32.84 1.80
CA ARG A 19 -23.75 31.58 2.39
C ARG A 19 -24.31 30.35 1.67
N HIS A 20 -25.58 30.36 1.29
CA HIS A 20 -26.19 29.27 0.55
C HIS A 20 -25.60 29.14 -0.87
N GLU A 21 -25.44 30.25 -1.59
CA GLU A 21 -24.78 30.29 -2.91
C GLU A 21 -23.36 29.74 -2.87
N ARG A 22 -22.55 30.17 -1.89
CA ARG A 22 -21.19 29.63 -1.70
C ARG A 22 -21.19 28.12 -1.44
N ARG A 23 -22.10 27.63 -0.58
CA ARG A 23 -22.24 26.18 -0.32
C ARG A 23 -22.71 25.42 -1.56
N ARG A 24 -23.65 25.99 -2.32
CA ARG A 24 -24.16 25.39 -3.56
C ARG A 24 -23.06 25.27 -4.61
N LYS A 25 -22.21 26.28 -4.77
CA LYS A 25 -21.06 26.23 -5.68
C LYS A 25 -20.09 25.11 -5.32
N LEU A 26 -19.73 24.99 -4.03
CA LEU A 26 -18.87 23.90 -3.54
C LEU A 26 -19.51 22.51 -3.70
N ALA A 27 -20.83 22.40 -3.49
CA ALA A 27 -21.55 21.14 -3.70
C ALA A 27 -21.52 20.73 -5.18
N ILE A 28 -21.77 21.66 -6.10
CA ILE A 28 -21.69 21.39 -7.54
C ILE A 28 -20.28 20.96 -7.95
N GLU A 29 -19.24 21.63 -7.45
CA GLU A 29 -17.85 21.24 -7.72
C GLU A 29 -17.53 19.84 -7.18
N ARG A 30 -18.00 19.52 -5.97
CA ARG A 30 -17.88 18.18 -5.38
C ARG A 30 -18.59 17.13 -6.24
N ASP A 31 -19.84 17.38 -6.61
CA ASP A 31 -20.64 16.44 -7.40
C ASP A 31 -20.03 16.21 -8.79
N ALA A 32 -19.49 17.25 -9.42
CA ALA A 32 -18.77 17.13 -10.70
C ALA A 32 -17.52 16.24 -10.56
N ILE A 33 -16.75 16.38 -9.48
CA ILE A 33 -15.58 15.54 -9.21
C ILE A 33 -16.01 14.08 -8.95
N CYS A 34 -17.05 13.87 -8.13
CA CYS A 34 -17.60 12.54 -7.87
C CYS A 34 -18.05 11.86 -9.16
N ASN A 35 -18.78 12.56 -10.04
CA ASN A 35 -19.21 12.02 -11.33
C ASN A 35 -18.03 11.61 -12.22
N ILE A 36 -16.93 12.36 -12.21
CA ILE A 36 -15.71 11.98 -12.96
C ILE A 36 -15.09 10.70 -12.37
N ILE A 37 -15.01 10.62 -11.05
CA ILE A 37 -14.45 9.45 -10.35
C ILE A 37 -15.31 8.21 -10.63
N ASP A 38 -16.63 8.32 -10.48
CA ASP A 38 -17.56 7.22 -10.72
C ASP A 38 -17.58 6.82 -12.20
N SER A 39 -17.37 7.75 -13.13
CA SER A 39 -17.24 7.40 -14.55
C SER A 39 -15.95 6.62 -14.87
N ILE A 40 -14.86 6.84 -14.14
CA ILE A 40 -13.55 6.20 -14.40
C ILE A 40 -13.39 4.92 -13.58
N PHE A 41 -13.84 4.94 -12.33
CA PHE A 41 -13.62 3.90 -11.33
C PHE A 41 -14.91 3.26 -10.84
N GLY A 42 -16.07 3.85 -11.12
CA GLY A 42 -17.37 3.26 -10.82
C GLY A 42 -17.59 2.08 -11.74
N THR A 43 -17.32 0.90 -11.22
CA THR A 43 -17.72 -0.34 -11.85
C THR A 43 -19.21 -0.55 -11.58
N ASP A 44 -20.04 -0.47 -12.62
CA ASP A 44 -21.36 -1.09 -12.58
C ASP A 44 -21.11 -2.60 -12.50
N SER A 45 -21.31 -3.18 -11.32
CA SER A 45 -21.13 -4.62 -11.09
C SER A 45 -22.26 -5.37 -11.78
N GLU A 46 -22.16 -5.56 -13.10
CA GLU A 46 -23.08 -6.36 -13.93
C GLU A 46 -22.71 -7.85 -13.95
N GLU A 47 -22.05 -8.34 -12.91
CA GLU A 47 -22.00 -9.77 -12.65
C GLU A 47 -22.93 -10.02 -11.47
N PRO A 48 -24.16 -10.52 -11.68
CA PRO A 48 -24.82 -11.24 -10.61
C PRO A 48 -23.89 -12.40 -10.29
N VAL A 49 -23.08 -12.25 -9.25
CA VAL A 49 -22.39 -13.38 -8.65
C VAL A 49 -23.51 -14.34 -8.32
N GLN A 50 -23.72 -15.33 -9.18
CA GLN A 50 -24.64 -16.42 -8.93
C GLN A 50 -24.01 -17.20 -7.79
N GLU A 51 -24.18 -16.70 -6.57
CA GLU A 51 -23.97 -17.48 -5.37
C GLU A 51 -25.11 -18.51 -5.37
N ALA A 52 -24.91 -19.59 -6.12
CA ALA A 52 -25.62 -20.85 -5.90
C ALA A 52 -25.70 -21.06 -4.39
N PRO A 53 -26.85 -21.48 -3.81
CA PRO A 53 -27.10 -21.45 -2.38
C PRO A 53 -26.01 -22.24 -1.65
N ARG A 54 -24.96 -21.56 -1.20
CA ARG A 54 -23.86 -22.19 -0.49
C ARG A 54 -24.37 -22.35 0.94
N LYS A 55 -24.60 -23.58 1.37
CA LYS A 55 -24.72 -23.87 2.81
C LYS A 55 -23.50 -23.24 3.48
N ARG A 56 -23.72 -22.21 4.31
CA ARG A 56 -22.64 -21.54 5.03
C ARG A 56 -22.05 -22.57 5.98
N LEU A 57 -20.89 -23.11 5.62
CA LEU A 57 -20.13 -23.96 6.53
C LEU A 57 -19.87 -23.17 7.81
N SER A 58 -20.15 -23.82 8.93
CA SER A 58 -19.78 -23.34 10.26
C SER A 58 -18.26 -23.14 10.36
N LEU A 59 -17.82 -22.31 11.30
CA LEU A 59 -16.40 -22.02 11.50
C LEU A 59 -15.60 -23.31 11.79
N SER A 60 -16.21 -24.28 12.48
CA SER A 60 -15.63 -25.60 12.74
C SER A 60 -15.46 -26.43 11.46
N GLU A 61 -16.48 -26.50 10.61
CA GLU A 61 -16.41 -27.23 9.33
C GLU A 61 -15.33 -26.64 8.40
N LYS A 62 -15.21 -25.31 8.34
CA LYS A 62 -14.14 -24.64 7.59
C LYS A 62 -12.74 -24.94 8.16
N ALA A 63 -12.62 -25.01 9.48
CA ALA A 63 -11.35 -25.32 10.13
C ALA A 63 -10.88 -26.77 9.87
N ILE A 64 -11.83 -27.70 9.76
CA ILE A 64 -11.57 -29.11 9.46
C ILE A 64 -11.21 -29.30 7.98
N SER A 65 -11.90 -28.64 7.04
CA SER A 65 -11.62 -28.79 5.60
C SER A 65 -10.22 -28.28 5.21
N LEU A 66 -9.69 -27.30 5.94
CA LEU A 66 -8.34 -26.74 5.73
C LEU A 66 -7.23 -27.57 6.39
N GLY A 67 -7.54 -28.71 7.02
CA GLY A 67 -6.59 -29.54 7.77
C GLY A 67 -5.38 -30.02 6.97
N SER A 68 -5.53 -30.23 5.65
CA SER A 68 -4.44 -30.64 4.76
C SER A 68 -3.34 -29.56 4.60
N LEU A 69 -3.66 -28.28 4.79
CA LEU A 69 -2.71 -27.17 4.63
C LEU A 69 -1.85 -26.91 5.87
N ARG A 70 -2.20 -27.47 7.03
CA ARG A 70 -1.47 -27.25 8.30
C ARG A 70 -0.23 -28.12 8.45
N CYS A 71 -0.07 -29.11 7.55
CA CYS A 71 1.06 -30.03 7.54
C CYS A 71 2.04 -29.74 6.39
N ARG A 72 2.25 -28.47 6.01
CA ARG A 72 3.55 -28.14 5.43
C ARG A 72 4.55 -28.18 6.58
N LYS A 73 5.30 -29.28 6.67
CA LYS A 73 6.58 -29.25 7.38
C LYS A 73 7.29 -28.03 6.83
N ALA A 74 7.49 -27.02 7.68
CA ALA A 74 8.41 -25.95 7.34
C ALA A 74 9.70 -26.70 7.02
N GLU A 75 10.08 -26.68 5.75
CA GLU A 75 11.41 -27.12 5.35
C GLU A 75 12.33 -26.41 6.33
N GLU A 76 13.08 -27.16 7.14
CA GLU A 76 14.18 -26.61 7.90
C GLU A 76 15.15 -26.11 6.84
N VAL A 77 14.89 -24.89 6.36
CA VAL A 77 15.79 -24.16 5.52
C VAL A 77 17.01 -24.06 6.41
N GLU A 78 18.05 -24.83 6.09
CA GLU A 78 19.34 -24.72 6.76
C GLU A 78 19.63 -23.23 6.82
N ARG A 79 19.54 -22.65 8.02
CA ARG A 79 19.80 -21.23 8.19
C ARG A 79 21.27 -21.07 7.90
N LYS A 80 21.55 -20.75 6.64
CA LYS A 80 22.86 -20.77 6.05
C LYS A 80 23.81 -20.02 6.98
N GLN A 81 24.93 -20.66 7.30
CA GLN A 81 26.03 -20.08 8.08
C GLN A 81 26.40 -18.66 7.59
N SER A 82 26.11 -18.35 6.32
CA SER A 82 26.26 -17.04 5.70
C SER A 82 25.60 -15.88 6.45
N ARG A 83 24.47 -16.08 7.16
CA ARG A 83 23.82 -15.00 7.93
C ARG A 83 24.68 -14.50 9.08
N ILE A 84 25.52 -15.35 9.65
CA ILE A 84 26.39 -15.01 10.78
C ILE A 84 27.74 -14.51 10.26
N TYR A 85 28.36 -15.21 9.30
CA TYR A 85 29.72 -14.89 8.84
C TYR A 85 29.82 -13.66 7.92
N TYR A 86 28.84 -13.42 7.05
CA TYR A 86 28.90 -12.35 6.03
C TYR A 86 27.91 -11.22 6.30
N ARG A 87 27.65 -10.94 7.57
CA ARG A 87 26.70 -9.89 7.97
C ARG A 87 27.33 -8.50 7.86
N LYS A 88 26.55 -7.53 7.35
CA LYS A 88 26.92 -6.11 7.45
C LYS A 88 27.09 -5.68 8.92
N PRO A 89 28.08 -4.81 9.23
CA PRO A 89 28.24 -4.27 10.59
C PRO A 89 26.96 -3.57 11.05
N ARG A 90 26.63 -3.72 12.34
CA ARG A 90 25.36 -3.21 12.90
C ARG A 90 25.39 -1.71 13.20
N SER A 91 26.56 -1.14 13.45
CA SER A 91 26.73 0.27 13.79
C SER A 91 27.20 1.08 12.58
N GLU A 92 26.92 2.38 12.61
CA GLU A 92 27.39 3.34 11.60
C GLU A 92 28.93 3.48 11.60
N MET A 93 29.60 2.98 12.65
CA MET A 93 31.05 2.96 12.77
C MET A 93 31.75 1.96 11.82
N GLY A 94 31.03 1.06 11.16
CA GLY A 94 31.62 0.12 10.20
C GLY A 94 32.38 -1.04 10.84
N VAL A 95 33.41 -1.56 10.14
CA VAL A 95 34.22 -2.70 10.60
C VAL A 95 35.20 -2.26 11.70
N THR A 96 35.17 -2.94 12.85
CA THR A 96 35.92 -2.52 14.04
C THR A 96 37.30 -3.18 14.20
N CYS A 97 37.65 -4.13 13.34
CA CYS A 97 38.93 -4.84 13.37
C CYS A 97 39.55 -4.99 11.97
N VAL A 98 40.86 -5.19 11.90
CA VAL A 98 41.58 -5.32 10.62
C VAL A 98 42.32 -6.66 10.56
N GLY A 99 41.95 -7.51 9.61
CA GLY A 99 42.69 -8.72 9.28
C GLY A 99 43.92 -8.38 8.46
N ARG A 100 45.10 -8.33 9.08
CA ARG A 100 46.39 -8.11 8.40
C ARG A 100 47.06 -9.46 8.12
N GLN A 101 46.48 -10.25 7.24
CA GLN A 101 47.03 -11.56 6.88
C GLN A 101 48.43 -11.39 6.27
N LYS A 102 49.39 -12.18 6.75
CA LYS A 102 50.77 -12.21 6.27
C LYS A 102 51.16 -13.64 5.95
N GLN A 103 51.93 -13.82 4.88
CA GLN A 103 52.51 -15.10 4.51
C GLN A 103 54.03 -15.07 4.73
N ARG A 104 54.57 -16.18 5.23
CA ARG A 104 56.01 -16.41 5.33
C ARG A 104 56.42 -17.51 4.35
N GLY A 105 57.65 -17.43 3.87
CA GLY A 105 58.24 -18.47 3.04
C GLY A 105 58.38 -19.79 3.80
N LYS A 106 58.43 -20.88 3.05
CA LYS A 106 58.74 -22.22 3.55
C LYS A 106 59.90 -22.77 2.73
N SER A 107 60.72 -23.63 3.33
CA SER A 107 61.70 -24.42 2.58
C SER A 107 60.99 -25.65 2.01
N ILE A 108 60.71 -25.64 0.71
CA ILE A 108 60.05 -26.75 0.01
C ILE A 108 61.11 -27.52 -0.77
N PRO A 109 61.36 -28.81 -0.48
CA PRO A 109 62.32 -29.62 -1.23
C PRO A 109 61.88 -29.76 -2.70
N ALA A 110 62.83 -29.61 -3.62
CA ALA A 110 62.65 -30.01 -5.00
C ALA A 110 63.21 -31.42 -5.16
N TYR A 111 62.34 -32.41 -5.34
CA TYR A 111 62.75 -33.73 -5.82
C TYR A 111 62.83 -33.65 -7.34
N TYR A 112 63.99 -33.97 -7.89
CA TYR A 112 64.20 -34.14 -9.33
C TYR A 112 64.23 -35.64 -9.61
N ASP A 113 63.46 -36.07 -10.62
CA ASP A 113 63.47 -37.43 -11.17
C ASP A 113 64.68 -37.64 -12.09
#